data_AF-A0A915LDR1-F1
#
_entry.id   AF-A0A915LDR1-F1
#
_cell.length_a   1.000
_cell.length_b   1.000
_cell.length_c   1.000
_cell.angle_alpha   90.00
_cell.angle_beta   90.00
_cell.angle_gamma   90.00
#
_symmetry.space_group_name_H-M   'P 1'
#
loop_
_entity.id
_entity.type
_entity.pdbx_description
1 polymer ?
#
loop_
_entity_poly.entity_id
_entity_poly.type
_entity_poly.pdbx_seq_one_letter_code
_entity_poly.pdbx_strand_id
1 'polypeptide(L)'
;MIVRKPKNGERYGRWRCNISKCRKEKSFLAGTFFSGSHVTTKKVFAMAYWWTMKYGGEEDWVREFGVASHTVVDWRNSFRDVCAQYLETNNIKKEIEEPGSVNIVGGHLGDAFIGFASDEDARLAMLLDGRLLHNSKIRLMLSSKREMEQVISSAQAFAGKGASMNQTENNQNTFSPPDPSQKESTVKLEGC
;
A
#
# COMPACT_ATOMS: atom_id res chain seq x y z
N MET A 1 27.37 4.79 27.15
CA MET A 1 26.65 3.50 27.04
C MET A 1 27.69 2.40 26.90
N ILE A 2 27.44 1.19 27.41
CA ILE A 2 28.32 0.03 27.30
C ILE A 2 27.69 -1.02 26.37
N VAL A 3 28.51 -1.67 25.55
CA VAL A 3 28.06 -2.77 24.69
C VAL A 3 28.02 -4.05 25.51
N ARG A 4 26.88 -4.74 25.50
CA ARG A 4 26.74 -6.10 26.05
C ARG A 4 26.72 -7.10 24.89
N LYS A 5 27.43 -8.22 25.09
CA LYS A 5 27.32 -9.38 24.20
C LYS A 5 25.85 -9.84 24.12
N PRO A 6 25.42 -10.37 22.95
CA PRO A 6 24.08 -10.92 22.80
C PRO A 6 23.79 -11.99 23.86
N LYS A 7 22.57 -12.02 24.38
CA LYS A 7 22.07 -13.09 25.24
C LYS A 7 21.62 -14.29 24.38
N ASN A 8 21.42 -15.45 25.00
CA ASN A 8 20.88 -16.62 24.29
C ASN A 8 19.57 -16.27 23.57
N GLY A 9 19.54 -16.46 22.25
CA GLY A 9 18.42 -16.12 21.37
C GLY A 9 18.48 -14.72 20.71
N GLU A 10 19.34 -13.82 21.21
CA GLU A 10 19.56 -12.51 20.58
C GLU A 10 20.69 -12.57 19.56
N ARG A 11 20.47 -11.96 18.39
CA ARG A 11 21.44 -12.01 17.28
C ARG A 11 22.48 -10.90 17.32
N TYR A 12 22.16 -9.78 17.96
CA TYR A 12 23.02 -8.60 18.05
C TYR A 12 23.14 -8.17 19.50
N GLY A 13 24.30 -7.62 19.87
CA GLY A 13 24.46 -7.02 21.20
C GLY A 13 23.56 -5.80 21.40
N ARG A 14 23.49 -5.32 22.63
CA ARG A 14 22.72 -4.11 22.97
C ARG A 14 23.62 -3.08 23.65
N TRP A 15 23.39 -1.82 23.31
CA TRP A 15 23.92 -0.69 24.06
C TRP A 15 23.09 -0.51 25.31
N ARG A 16 23.69 -0.66 26.50
CA ARG A 16 23.05 -0.31 27.77
C ARG A 16 23.63 0.97 28.34
N CYS A 17 22.81 1.74 29.04
CA CYS A 17 23.34 2.81 29.86
C CYS A 17 24.32 2.25 30.92
N ASN A 18 25.39 2.98 31.23
CA ASN A 18 26.39 2.56 32.22
C ASN A 18 26.01 2.98 33.65
N ILE A 19 24.90 3.69 33.84
CA ILE A 19 24.41 4.12 35.15
C ILE A 19 23.69 2.92 35.79
N SER A 20 24.09 2.53 37.01
CA SER A 20 23.60 1.31 37.68
C SER A 20 22.07 1.23 37.82
N LYS A 21 21.40 2.37 38.02
CA LYS A 21 19.94 2.48 38.13
C LYS A 21 19.23 2.66 36.79
N CYS A 22 19.96 2.89 35.70
CA CYS A 22 19.39 3.14 34.38
C CYS A 22 19.27 1.81 33.60
N ARG A 23 18.04 1.45 33.22
CA ARG A 23 17.75 0.25 32.43
C ARG A 23 17.62 0.52 30.93
N LYS A 24 17.88 1.75 30.48
CA LYS A 24 17.80 2.10 29.06
C LYS A 24 18.75 1.25 28.24
N GLU A 25 18.21 0.58 27.23
CA GLU A 25 18.97 -0.20 26.28
C GLU A 25 18.50 0.03 24.85
N LYS A 26 19.41 -0.10 23.89
CA LYS A 26 19.13 0.09 22.46
C LYS A 26 19.84 -1.00 21.65
N SER A 27 19.12 -1.65 20.73
CA SER A 27 19.74 -2.57 19.77
C SER A 27 20.67 -1.82 18.82
N PHE A 28 21.72 -2.47 18.33
CA PHE A 28 22.54 -1.94 17.23
C PHE A 28 21.70 -1.60 15.99
N LEU A 29 20.60 -2.31 15.77
CA LEU A 29 19.71 -2.11 14.63
C LEU A 29 18.52 -1.20 14.94
N ALA A 30 18.40 -0.69 16.17
CA ALA A 30 17.23 0.10 16.54
C ALA A 30 17.21 1.44 15.79
N GLY A 31 16.14 1.67 15.03
CA GLY A 31 15.97 2.84 14.18
C GLY A 31 16.67 2.75 12.83
N THR A 32 17.19 1.57 12.46
CA THR A 32 17.67 1.30 11.10
C THR A 32 16.63 0.49 10.32
N PHE A 33 16.86 0.34 9.02
CA PHE A 33 16.08 -0.53 8.12
C PHE A 33 15.92 -1.98 8.64
N PHE A 34 16.84 -2.45 9.49
CA PHE A 34 16.81 -3.81 10.05
C PHE A 34 16.16 -3.89 11.44
N SER A 35 15.58 -2.79 11.94
CA SER A 35 14.99 -2.74 13.27
C SER A 35 13.81 -3.70 13.40
N GLY A 36 13.79 -4.53 14.45
CA GLY A 36 12.69 -5.47 14.70
C GLY A 36 12.70 -6.75 13.83
N SER A 37 13.62 -6.86 12.87
CA SER A 37 13.72 -8.04 12.02
C SER A 37 14.28 -9.27 12.74
N HIS A 38 13.59 -10.40 12.59
CA HIS A 38 14.08 -11.73 12.94
C HIS A 38 14.78 -12.44 11.76
N VAL A 39 15.09 -11.74 10.68
CA VAL A 39 15.91 -12.23 9.56
C VAL A 39 17.33 -11.70 9.70
N THR A 40 18.33 -12.53 9.42
CA THR A 40 19.73 -12.10 9.54
C THR A 40 20.06 -11.09 8.45
N THR A 41 20.86 -10.08 8.75
CA THR A 41 21.29 -9.07 7.77
C THR A 41 21.87 -9.71 6.49
N LYS A 42 22.63 -10.82 6.60
CA LYS A 42 23.15 -11.57 5.45
C LYS A 42 22.04 -12.09 4.54
N LYS A 43 20.97 -12.67 5.11
CA LYS A 43 19.80 -13.12 4.34
C LYS A 43 19.07 -11.94 3.70
N VAL A 44 18.93 -10.82 4.40
CA VAL A 44 18.30 -9.61 3.84
C VAL A 44 19.07 -9.10 2.62
N PHE A 45 20.40 -9.02 2.69
CA PHE A 45 21.20 -8.61 1.52
C PHE A 45 21.10 -9.59 0.35
N ALA A 46 21.08 -10.90 0.62
CA ALA A 46 20.88 -11.89 -0.43
C ALA A 46 19.48 -11.79 -1.07
N MET A 47 18.44 -11.59 -0.26
CA MET A 47 17.09 -11.32 -0.71
C MET A 47 17.03 -10.03 -1.55
N ALA A 48 17.70 -8.96 -1.14
CA ALA A 48 17.77 -7.72 -1.91
C ALA A 48 18.39 -7.95 -3.30
N TYR A 49 19.49 -8.72 -3.35
CA TYR A 49 20.12 -9.08 -4.63
C TYR A 49 19.17 -9.88 -5.53
N TRP A 50 18.49 -10.90 -4.98
CA TRP A 50 17.48 -11.67 -5.73
C TRP A 50 16.33 -10.79 -6.20
N TRP A 51 15.89 -9.86 -5.36
CA TRP A 51 14.83 -8.91 -5.68
C TRP A 51 15.19 -8.04 -6.90
N THR A 52 16.41 -7.50 -6.90
CA THR A 52 16.90 -6.63 -7.98
C THR A 52 17.08 -7.40 -9.28
N MET A 53 17.49 -8.68 -9.21
CA MET A 53 17.70 -9.54 -10.36
C MET A 53 16.40 -10.22 -10.86
N LYS A 54 15.26 -9.98 -10.20
CA LYS A 54 13.97 -10.65 -10.47
C LYS A 54 14.09 -12.18 -10.49
N TYR A 55 14.91 -12.71 -9.59
CA TYR A 55 15.23 -14.13 -9.55
C TYR A 55 14.20 -14.92 -8.71
N GLY A 56 13.62 -15.96 -9.32
CA GLY A 56 12.75 -16.92 -8.64
C GLY A 56 11.35 -16.40 -8.25
N GLY A 57 10.42 -17.34 -8.10
CA GLY A 57 9.09 -17.10 -7.54
C GLY A 57 9.12 -17.01 -6.01
N GLU A 58 7.98 -16.79 -5.37
CA GLU A 58 7.90 -16.73 -3.90
C GLU A 58 8.33 -18.03 -3.22
N GLU A 59 7.98 -19.19 -3.80
CA GLU A 59 8.35 -20.50 -3.28
C GLU A 59 9.87 -20.73 -3.30
N ASP A 60 10.56 -20.22 -4.32
CA ASP A 60 12.03 -20.31 -4.41
C ASP A 60 12.71 -19.54 -3.28
N TRP A 61 12.13 -18.42 -2.88
CA TRP A 61 12.64 -17.61 -1.78
C TRP A 61 12.39 -18.25 -0.42
N VAL A 62 11.20 -18.81 -0.21
CA VAL A 62 10.86 -19.56 1.01
C VAL A 62 11.83 -20.73 1.18
N ARG A 63 12.09 -21.46 0.09
CA ARG A 63 13.01 -22.61 0.08
C ARG A 63 14.46 -22.20 0.30
N GLU A 64 14.95 -21.21 -0.45
CA GLU A 64 16.36 -20.78 -0.39
C GLU A 64 16.71 -20.11 0.94
N PHE A 65 15.87 -19.18 1.39
CA PHE A 65 16.17 -18.38 2.58
C PHE A 65 15.61 -18.99 3.87
N GLY A 66 14.76 -20.02 3.79
CA GLY A 66 14.14 -20.65 4.95
C GLY A 66 13.35 -19.64 5.79
N VAL A 67 12.57 -18.81 5.12
CA VAL A 67 11.71 -17.77 5.73
C VAL A 67 10.26 -18.04 5.37
N ALA A 68 9.32 -17.56 6.18
CA ALA A 68 7.91 -17.70 5.86
C ALA A 68 7.53 -16.85 4.64
N SER A 69 6.51 -17.28 3.90
CA SER A 69 6.03 -16.56 2.70
C SER A 69 5.68 -15.10 3.00
N HIS A 70 4.94 -14.83 4.09
CA HIS A 70 4.65 -13.46 4.52
C HIS A 70 5.93 -12.63 4.76
N THR A 71 6.99 -13.25 5.30
CA THR A 71 8.28 -12.57 5.49
C THR A 71 8.90 -12.18 4.14
N VAL A 72 8.76 -13.00 3.09
CA VAL A 72 9.21 -12.64 1.73
C VAL A 72 8.44 -11.43 1.22
N VAL A 73 7.12 -11.42 1.40
CA VAL A 73 6.25 -10.29 1.01
C VAL A 73 6.65 -9.01 1.76
N ASP A 74 6.83 -9.09 3.08
CA ASP A 74 7.25 -7.97 3.92
C ASP A 74 8.58 -7.37 3.45
N TRP A 75 9.57 -8.21 3.13
CA TRP A 75 10.86 -7.74 2.62
C TRP A 75 10.75 -7.15 1.22
N ARG A 76 9.93 -7.72 0.33
CA ARG A 76 9.67 -7.13 -1.00
C ARG A 76 9.07 -5.74 -0.87
N ASN A 77 8.11 -5.55 0.03
CA ASN A 77 7.53 -4.24 0.31
C ASN A 77 8.56 -3.30 0.91
N SER A 78 9.36 -3.77 1.87
CA SER A 78 10.45 -2.98 2.46
C SER A 78 11.46 -2.50 1.41
N PHE A 79 11.82 -3.33 0.42
CA PHE A 79 12.71 -2.91 -0.67
C PHE A 79 12.04 -1.88 -1.59
N ARG A 80 10.74 -2.01 -1.87
CA ARG A 80 9.97 -0.99 -2.61
C ARG A 80 9.96 0.33 -1.86
N ASP A 81 9.71 0.30 -0.55
CA ASP A 81 9.66 1.50 0.30
C ASP A 81 11.00 2.22 0.34
N VAL A 82 12.11 1.47 0.42
CA VAL A 82 13.47 2.05 0.33
C VAL A 82 13.69 2.73 -1.02
N CYS A 83 13.29 2.09 -2.12
CA CYS A 83 13.36 2.69 -3.44
C CYS A 83 12.46 3.94 -3.55
N ALA A 84 11.23 3.89 -3.01
CA ALA A 84 10.30 5.01 -3.02
C ALA A 84 10.86 6.20 -2.22
N GLN A 85 11.35 5.96 -1.01
CA GLN A 85 11.99 6.98 -0.18
C GLN A 85 13.22 7.58 -0.88
N TYR A 86 14.00 6.77 -1.59
CA TYR A 86 15.15 7.26 -2.37
C TYR A 86 14.69 8.19 -3.50
N LEU A 87 13.60 7.88 -4.19
CA LEU A 87 13.04 8.73 -5.25
C LEU A 87 12.54 10.07 -4.68
N GLU A 88 11.83 10.03 -3.55
CA GLU A 88 11.32 11.22 -2.85
C GLU A 88 12.46 12.11 -2.35
N THR A 89 13.45 11.52 -1.69
CA THR A 89 14.54 12.26 -1.02
C THR A 89 15.52 12.87 -2.03
N ASN A 90 15.80 12.17 -3.13
CA ASN A 90 16.73 12.68 -4.14
C ASN A 90 16.08 13.66 -5.13
N ASN A 91 14.83 14.06 -4.89
CA ASN A 91 14.06 14.90 -5.79
C ASN A 91 14.26 14.47 -7.26
N ILE A 92 14.23 13.14 -7.50
CA ILE A 92 13.97 12.61 -8.84
C ILE A 92 12.47 12.84 -9.08
N LYS A 93 12.04 14.11 -9.00
CA LYS A 93 10.90 14.64 -9.74
C LYS A 93 11.37 14.75 -11.17
N LYS A 94 11.56 13.61 -11.81
CA LYS A 94 11.73 13.55 -13.25
C LYS A 94 10.83 12.46 -13.74
N GLU A 95 9.67 12.92 -14.22
CA GLU A 95 9.28 12.52 -15.56
C GLU A 95 9.11 11.01 -15.71
N ILE A 96 8.44 10.40 -14.74
CA ILE A 96 7.72 9.15 -14.99
C ILE A 96 6.33 9.58 -15.47
N GLU A 97 6.30 10.21 -16.65
CA GLU A 97 5.39 9.73 -17.67
C GLU A 97 6.04 8.45 -18.19
N GLU A 98 6.04 7.38 -17.39
CA GLU A 98 6.26 6.07 -17.98
C GLU A 98 5.01 5.80 -18.83
N PRO A 99 5.15 5.59 -20.14
CA PRO A 99 4.04 5.21 -20.97
C PRO A 99 3.45 3.89 -20.43
N GLY A 100 2.33 4.00 -19.70
CA GLY A 100 1.63 2.88 -19.10
C GLY A 100 1.43 2.94 -17.58
N SER A 101 1.92 3.97 -16.87
CA SER A 101 1.68 4.11 -15.42
C SER A 101 0.32 4.76 -15.12
N VAL A 102 -0.62 3.98 -14.57
CA VAL A 102 -1.92 4.47 -14.11
C VAL A 102 -1.76 5.09 -12.71
N ASN A 103 -1.67 6.42 -12.64
CA ASN A 103 -1.67 7.14 -11.36
C ASN A 103 -3.09 7.39 -10.88
N ILE A 104 -3.66 6.45 -10.12
CA ILE A 104 -4.99 6.62 -9.51
C ILE A 104 -4.88 7.50 -8.26
N VAL A 105 -5.23 8.77 -8.40
CA VAL A 105 -5.39 9.66 -7.24
C VAL A 105 -6.86 9.72 -6.85
N GLY A 106 -7.21 9.18 -5.69
CA GLY A 106 -8.56 9.26 -5.14
C GLY A 106 -8.87 10.66 -4.59
N GLY A 107 -9.90 11.30 -5.14
CA GLY A 107 -10.53 12.51 -4.62
C GLY A 107 -11.47 12.22 -3.44
N HIS A 108 -11.97 13.28 -2.82
CA HIS A 108 -12.76 13.21 -1.58
C HIS A 108 -14.21 12.69 -1.76
N LEU A 109 -14.67 12.48 -3.00
CA LEU A 109 -16.01 11.97 -3.35
C LEU A 109 -15.99 10.65 -4.13
N GLY A 110 -14.84 9.96 -4.18
CA GLY A 110 -14.67 8.74 -4.99
C GLY A 110 -14.26 9.01 -6.44
N ASP A 111 -13.90 10.24 -6.77
CA ASP A 111 -13.31 10.60 -8.07
C ASP A 111 -11.89 10.04 -8.16
N ALA A 112 -11.47 9.65 -9.37
CA ALA A 112 -10.11 9.19 -9.62
C ALA A 112 -9.57 9.83 -10.90
N PHE A 113 -8.31 10.26 -10.86
CA PHE A 113 -7.59 10.73 -12.05
C PHE A 113 -6.78 9.59 -12.65
N ILE A 114 -6.68 9.56 -13.98
CA ILE A 114 -5.90 8.58 -14.73
C ILE A 114 -5.08 9.34 -15.76
N GLY A 115 -3.76 9.15 -15.76
CA GLY A 115 -2.88 9.62 -16.82
C GLY A 115 -2.71 8.53 -17.89
N PHE A 116 -2.91 8.88 -19.16
CA PHE A 116 -2.61 8.00 -20.28
C PHE A 116 -1.25 8.36 -20.87
N ALA A 117 -0.55 7.34 -21.35
CA ALA A 117 0.72 7.47 -22.06
C ALA A 117 0.62 8.21 -23.40
N SER A 118 -0.55 8.10 -24.03
CA SER A 118 -0.85 8.58 -25.37
C SER A 118 -2.26 9.14 -25.40
N ASP A 119 -2.45 10.22 -26.17
CA ASP A 119 -3.78 10.74 -26.48
C ASP A 119 -4.68 9.68 -27.14
N GLU A 120 -4.09 8.73 -27.87
CA GLU A 120 -4.86 7.67 -28.53
C GLU A 120 -5.45 6.69 -27.51
N ASP A 121 -4.67 6.29 -26.50
CA ASP A 121 -5.16 5.45 -25.41
C ASP A 121 -6.22 6.19 -24.57
N ALA A 122 -6.03 7.49 -24.36
CA ALA A 122 -7.02 8.33 -23.69
C ALA A 122 -8.35 8.39 -24.46
N ARG A 123 -8.29 8.53 -25.78
CA ARG A 123 -9.49 8.50 -26.64
C ARG A 123 -10.19 7.15 -26.57
N LEU A 124 -9.45 6.05 -26.66
CA LEU A 124 -10.02 4.70 -26.55
C LEU A 124 -10.66 4.46 -25.18
N ALA A 125 -10.05 4.94 -24.10
CA ALA A 125 -10.61 4.83 -22.76
C ALA A 125 -11.91 5.64 -22.62
N MET A 126 -12.00 6.84 -23.20
CA MET A 126 -13.23 7.64 -23.19
C MET A 126 -14.41 6.94 -23.89
N LEU A 127 -14.16 6.02 -24.83
CA LEU A 127 -15.21 5.19 -25.44
C LEU A 127 -15.82 4.16 -24.47
N LEU A 128 -15.14 3.90 -23.34
CA LEU A 128 -15.62 3.03 -22.27
C LEU A 128 -16.40 3.78 -21.19
N ASP A 129 -16.70 5.07 -21.40
CA ASP A 129 -17.55 5.84 -20.48
C ASP A 129 -18.92 5.17 -20.27
N GLY A 130 -19.41 5.21 -19.04
CA GLY A 130 -20.70 4.63 -18.66
C GLY A 130 -20.73 3.10 -18.56
N ARG A 131 -19.60 2.41 -18.73
CA ARG A 131 -19.49 0.95 -18.54
C ARG A 131 -19.53 0.58 -17.05
N LEU A 132 -19.73 -0.72 -16.79
CA LEU A 132 -19.71 -1.27 -15.44
C LEU A 132 -18.30 -1.75 -15.09
N LEU A 133 -17.76 -1.27 -13.97
CA LEU A 133 -16.60 -1.84 -13.31
C LEU A 133 -17.07 -2.50 -12.00
N HIS A 134 -16.94 -3.83 -11.90
CA HIS A 134 -17.46 -4.60 -10.74
C HIS A 134 -18.90 -4.23 -10.36
N ASN A 135 -19.80 -4.24 -11.36
CA ASN A 135 -21.22 -3.92 -11.20
C ASN A 135 -21.54 -2.46 -10.78
N SER A 136 -20.54 -1.59 -10.76
CA SER A 136 -20.70 -0.15 -10.52
C SER A 136 -20.50 0.61 -11.82
N LYS A 137 -21.46 1.47 -12.18
CA LYS A 137 -21.34 2.31 -13.38
C LYS A 137 -20.28 3.38 -13.16
N ILE A 138 -19.24 3.39 -13.98
CA ILE A 138 -18.20 4.41 -13.93
C ILE A 138 -18.51 5.53 -14.93
N ARG A 139 -18.03 6.74 -14.61
CA ARG A 139 -18.06 7.90 -15.51
C ARG A 139 -16.64 8.37 -15.77
N LEU A 140 -16.27 8.54 -17.03
CA LEU A 140 -15.00 9.09 -17.45
C LEU A 140 -15.22 10.51 -17.97
N MET A 141 -14.40 11.44 -17.51
CA MET A 141 -14.44 12.85 -17.90
C MET A 141 -13.02 13.32 -18.21
N LEU A 142 -12.90 14.25 -19.16
CA LEU A 142 -11.65 14.95 -19.38
C LEU A 142 -11.42 15.92 -18.22
N SER A 143 -10.22 15.93 -17.67
CA SER A 143 -9.80 16.92 -16.67
C SER A 143 -8.58 17.68 -17.19
N SER A 144 -8.55 18.97 -16.92
CA SER A 144 -7.38 19.80 -17.18
C SER A 144 -6.27 19.49 -16.16
N LYS A 145 -5.02 19.76 -16.55
CA LYS A 145 -3.86 19.68 -15.65
C LYS A 145 -4.07 20.47 -14.36
N ARG A 146 -4.68 21.67 -14.46
CA ARG A 146 -4.97 22.53 -13.32
C ARG A 146 -6.00 21.93 -12.37
N GLU A 147 -7.06 21.31 -12.89
CA GLU A 147 -8.07 20.64 -12.06
C GLU A 147 -7.48 19.46 -11.30
N MET A 148 -6.67 18.63 -11.96
CA MET A 148 -5.96 17.53 -11.33
C MET A 148 -5.03 18.02 -10.19
N GLU A 149 -4.21 19.03 -10.46
CA GLU A 149 -3.29 19.61 -9.47
C GLU A 149 -4.02 20.19 -8.25
N GLN A 150 -5.19 20.79 -8.46
CA GLN A 150 -6.04 21.31 -7.39
C GLN A 150 -6.62 20.19 -6.51
N VAL A 151 -7.05 19.07 -7.10
CA VAL A 151 -7.61 17.94 -6.34
C VAL A 151 -6.52 17.18 -5.58
N ILE A 152 -5.33 17.01 -6.15
CA ILE A 152 -4.17 16.42 -5.45
C ILE A 152 -3.79 17.25 -4.22
N SER A 153 -3.70 18.57 -4.40
CA SER A 153 -3.37 19.51 -3.31
C SER A 153 -4.42 19.48 -2.19
N SER A 154 -5.69 19.35 -2.57
CA SER A 154 -6.81 19.27 -1.63
C SER A 154 -6.80 17.94 -0.86
N ALA A 155 -6.62 16.80 -1.53
CA ALA A 155 -6.56 15.48 -0.89
C ALA A 155 -5.39 15.35 0.11
N GLN A 156 -4.23 15.95 -0.20
CA GLN A 156 -3.08 15.97 0.70
C GLN A 156 -3.29 16.87 1.94
N ALA A 157 -4.04 17.98 1.80
CA ALA A 157 -4.37 18.87 2.91
C ALA A 157 -5.28 18.22 3.97
N PHE A 158 -6.12 17.26 3.56
CA PHE A 158 -6.98 16.50 4.48
C PHE A 158 -6.26 15.32 5.15
N ALA A 159 -5.30 14.68 4.47
CA ALA A 159 -4.52 13.57 5.05
C ALA A 159 -3.54 14.01 6.16
N GLY A 160 -3.24 15.31 6.27
CA GLY A 160 -2.25 15.89 7.20
C GLY A 160 -2.76 16.31 8.59
N LYS A 161 -4.03 16.09 8.95
CA LYS A 161 -4.55 16.44 10.29
C LYS A 161 -5.39 15.31 10.91
N GLY A 162 -4.77 14.62 11.88
CA GLY A 162 -5.47 14.21 13.10
C GLY A 162 -5.94 12.76 13.19
N ALA A 163 -5.15 11.96 13.91
CA ALA A 163 -5.65 10.86 14.71
C ALA A 163 -6.59 11.37 15.82
N SER A 164 -7.60 10.55 16.15
CA SER A 164 -8.47 10.54 17.35
C SER A 164 -9.57 11.61 17.49
N MET A 165 -10.84 11.19 17.34
CA MET A 165 -11.85 11.41 18.40
C MET A 165 -13.08 10.48 18.25
N ASN A 166 -13.47 9.89 19.39
CA ASN A 166 -14.68 9.09 19.62
C ASN A 166 -15.93 9.97 19.80
N GLN A 167 -17.10 9.29 19.76
CA GLN A 167 -18.46 9.67 20.22
C GLN A 167 -19.26 10.61 19.30
N THR A 168 -20.57 10.52 19.10
CA THR A 168 -21.66 9.53 19.29
C THR A 168 -22.83 10.11 18.45
N GLU A 169 -23.85 9.29 18.19
CA GLU A 169 -25.24 9.68 17.85
C GLU A 169 -25.71 9.61 16.37
N ASN A 170 -26.38 8.48 16.11
CA ASN A 170 -27.81 8.40 15.83
C ASN A 170 -28.28 8.72 14.39
N ASN A 171 -28.42 7.68 13.56
CA ASN A 171 -29.73 7.45 12.93
C ASN A 171 -29.92 5.99 12.50
N GLN A 172 -31.14 5.51 12.75
CA GLN A 172 -31.61 4.15 12.58
C GLN A 172 -31.52 3.68 11.13
N ASN A 173 -31.05 2.44 10.93
CA ASN A 173 -31.59 1.49 9.96
C ASN A 173 -30.93 0.12 10.17
N THR A 174 -31.53 -0.67 11.05
CA THR A 174 -31.31 -2.12 11.14
C THR A 174 -31.90 -2.78 9.90
N PHE A 175 -31.07 -3.38 9.04
CA PHE A 175 -31.54 -4.31 8.02
C PHE A 175 -30.88 -5.67 8.26
N SER A 176 -31.65 -6.58 8.84
CA SER A 176 -31.29 -8.00 8.92
C SER A 176 -31.41 -8.66 7.53
N PRO A 177 -30.66 -9.74 7.25
CA PRO A 177 -30.70 -10.42 5.96
C PRO A 177 -32.06 -11.08 5.72
N PRO A 178 -32.58 -11.10 4.48
CA PRO A 178 -33.80 -11.83 4.17
C PRO A 178 -33.53 -13.35 4.14
N ASP A 179 -34.35 -14.07 4.89
CA ASP A 179 -34.41 -15.54 5.00
C ASP A 179 -34.91 -16.17 3.67
N PRO A 180 -34.23 -17.21 3.13
CA PRO A 180 -34.61 -17.85 1.88
C PRO A 180 -35.68 -18.92 2.10
N SER A 181 -36.94 -18.50 2.19
CA SER A 181 -38.08 -19.36 1.86
C SER A 181 -39.29 -18.47 1.73
N GLN A 182 -39.90 -18.41 0.54
CA GLN A 182 -41.33 -18.65 0.28
C GLN A 182 -41.68 -18.26 -1.18
N LYS A 183 -41.71 -19.29 -2.05
CA LYS A 183 -42.73 -19.61 -3.08
C LYS A 183 -43.34 -18.48 -3.93
N GLU A 184 -42.89 -18.45 -5.19
CA GLU A 184 -43.65 -18.62 -6.43
C GLU A 184 -45.09 -18.06 -6.50
N SER A 185 -45.31 -17.11 -7.41
CA SER A 185 -46.58 -16.94 -8.14
C SER A 185 -46.32 -16.29 -9.50
N THR A 186 -46.77 -17.01 -10.53
CA THR A 186 -46.73 -16.75 -11.96
C THR A 186 -47.71 -15.64 -12.38
N VAL A 187 -47.47 -15.01 -13.55
CA VAL A 187 -48.41 -14.61 -14.64
C VAL A 187 -47.60 -13.71 -15.61
N LYS A 188 -47.18 -14.16 -16.80
CA LYS A 188 -47.85 -14.07 -18.14
C LYS A 188 -48.33 -12.65 -18.50
N LEU A 189 -48.34 -12.11 -19.72
CA LEU A 189 -47.75 -12.31 -21.06
C LEU A 189 -48.38 -11.14 -21.88
N GLU A 190 -47.69 -10.62 -22.91
CA GLU A 190 -48.22 -9.77 -24.02
C GLU A 190 -48.60 -8.30 -23.71
N GLY A 191 -48.39 -7.31 -24.58
CA GLY A 191 -47.84 -7.29 -25.95
C GLY A 191 -47.90 -5.87 -26.54
N CYS A 192 -46.99 -5.58 -27.47
CA CYS A 192 -47.20 -4.85 -28.73
C CYS A 192 -45.87 -4.83 -29.51
#